data_AF-I1P2G2-F1
#
_entry.id   AF-I1P2G2-F1
#
_cell.length_a   1.000
_cell.length_b   1.000
_cell.length_c   1.000
_cell.angle_alpha   90.00
_cell.angle_beta   90.00
_cell.angle_gamma   90.00
#
_symmetry.space_group_name_H-M   'P 1'
#
loop_
_entity.id
_entity.type
_entity.pdbx_description
1 polymer ?
#
loop_
_entity_poly.entity_id
_entity_poly.type
_entity_poly.pdbx_seq_one_letter_code
_entity_poly.pdbx_strand_id
1 'polypeptide(L)'
;MDRGVELMGCVCRIKNCAVELLEMEEDLVIGMDDDDRDLFWSELQLKTTFLYIDLSRVISSSESDERREALTLLTNKLFYFLEELTDAVTSGSVSFTKLCYGDAAQALREVVAFLAPPQ
;
A
#
# COMPACT_ATOMS: atom_id res chain seq x y z
N MET A 1 17.17 0.36 -21.50
CA MET A 1 16.42 1.44 -20.82
C MET A 1 17.22 1.82 -19.59
N ASP A 2 17.29 3.12 -19.27
CA ASP A 2 18.07 3.58 -18.13
C ASP A 2 17.42 3.11 -16.83
N ARG A 3 18.12 2.26 -16.06
CA ARG A 3 17.61 1.69 -14.79
C ARG A 3 17.14 2.78 -13.82
N GLY A 4 17.74 3.98 -13.89
CA GLY A 4 17.31 5.13 -13.08
C GLY A 4 15.89 5.61 -13.41
N VAL A 5 15.53 5.66 -14.70
CA VAL A 5 14.19 6.09 -15.15
C VAL A 5 13.12 5.10 -14.73
N GLU A 6 13.41 3.80 -14.80
CA GLU A 6 12.48 2.74 -14.39
C GLU A 6 12.20 2.80 -12.88
N LEU A 7 13.22 3.02 -12.05
CA LEU A 7 13.07 3.14 -10.60
C LEU A 7 12.30 4.40 -10.19
N MET A 8 12.58 5.52 -10.86
CA MET A 8 11.82 6.75 -10.64
C MET A 8 10.33 6.54 -10.97
N GLY A 9 10.04 5.80 -12.04
CA GLY A 9 8.69 5.38 -12.39
C GLY A 9 8.02 4.50 -11.31
N CYS A 10 8.76 3.57 -10.70
CA CYS A 10 8.25 2.75 -9.58
C CYS A 10 7.87 3.63 -8.39
N VAL A 11 8.75 4.55 -7.98
CA VAL A 11 8.49 5.46 -6.85
C VAL A 11 7.29 6.37 -7.13
N CYS A 12 7.15 6.87 -8.36
CA CYS A 12 5.97 7.64 -8.77
C CYS A 12 4.68 6.83 -8.65
N ARG A 13 4.65 5.58 -9.14
CA ARG A 13 3.46 4.72 -9.04
C ARG A 13 3.13 4.34 -7.60
N ILE A 14 4.13 4.07 -6.75
CA ILE A 14 3.93 3.83 -5.31
C ILE A 14 3.25 5.03 -4.66
N LYS A 15 3.73 6.24 -4.93
CA LYS A 15 3.14 7.48 -4.38
C LYS A 15 1.71 7.69 -4.85
N ASN A 16 1.43 7.45 -6.14
CA ASN A 16 0.07 7.56 -6.67
C ASN A 16 -0.87 6.52 -6.04
N CYS A 17 -0.45 5.24 -5.98
CA CYS A 17 -1.22 4.19 -5.31
C CYS A 17 -1.48 4.54 -3.84
N ALA A 18 -0.51 5.15 -3.16
CA ALA A 18 -0.68 5.57 -1.78
C ALA A 18 -1.71 6.70 -1.63
N VAL A 19 -1.71 7.70 -2.50
CA VAL A 19 -2.74 8.75 -2.50
C VAL A 19 -4.12 8.13 -2.71
N GLU A 20 -4.27 7.32 -3.76
CA GLU A 20 -5.55 6.68 -4.09
C GLU A 20 -6.05 5.79 -2.93
N LEU A 21 -5.20 4.94 -2.35
CA LEU A 21 -5.59 4.09 -1.22
C LEU A 21 -5.98 4.89 0.02
N LEU A 22 -5.30 6.01 0.29
CA LEU A 22 -5.57 6.88 1.44
C LEU A 22 -6.85 7.71 1.27
N GLU A 23 -7.27 7.97 0.04
CA GLU A 23 -8.53 8.66 -0.28
C GLU A 23 -9.75 7.73 -0.15
N MET A 24 -9.56 6.41 -0.23
CA MET A 24 -10.65 5.43 -0.09
C MET A 24 -11.24 5.32 1.33
N GLU A 25 -10.66 5.99 2.34
CA GLU A 25 -11.19 5.97 3.72
C GLU A 25 -12.65 6.41 3.78
N GLU A 26 -13.03 7.39 2.95
CA GLU A 26 -14.39 7.93 2.91
C GLU A 26 -15.39 6.89 2.37
N ASP A 27 -14.98 6.09 1.37
CA ASP A 27 -15.81 5.05 0.76
C ASP A 27 -16.06 3.88 1.74
N LEU A 28 -15.09 3.57 2.60
CA LEU A 28 -15.20 2.57 3.68
C LEU A 28 -16.20 2.92 4.79
N VAL A 29 -16.63 4.19 4.88
CA VAL A 29 -17.45 4.70 5.99
C VAL A 29 -18.94 4.67 5.67
N ILE A 30 -19.32 4.70 4.40
CA ILE A 30 -20.71 4.77 3.95
C ILE A 30 -21.20 3.33 3.74
N GLY A 31 -22.48 3.05 4.04
CA GLY A 31 -23.07 1.72 3.91
C GLY A 31 -23.08 1.23 2.46
N MET A 32 -21.95 0.68 2.02
CA MET A 32 -21.75 0.06 0.72
C MET A 32 -22.72 -1.11 0.59
N ASP A 33 -23.42 -1.20 -0.54
CA ASP A 33 -24.07 -2.44 -0.89
C ASP A 33 -23.03 -3.51 -1.28
N ASP A 34 -23.49 -4.72 -1.58
CA ASP A 34 -22.59 -5.82 -1.91
C ASP A 34 -21.79 -5.54 -3.20
N ASP A 35 -22.36 -4.84 -4.18
CA ASP A 35 -21.71 -4.53 -5.45
C ASP A 35 -20.60 -3.47 -5.26
N ASP A 36 -20.87 -2.42 -4.47
CA ASP A 36 -19.89 -1.40 -4.13
C ASP A 36 -18.72 -2.00 -3.33
N ARG A 37 -19.01 -2.93 -2.40
CA ARG A 37 -17.98 -3.63 -1.62
C ARG A 37 -17.07 -4.47 -2.51
N ASP A 38 -17.63 -5.19 -3.49
CA ASP A 38 -16.87 -6.01 -4.42
C ASP A 38 -15.98 -5.16 -5.35
N LEU A 39 -16.45 -3.98 -5.75
CA LEU A 39 -15.66 -3.02 -6.52
C LEU A 39 -14.49 -2.46 -5.70
N PHE A 40 -14.75 -2.01 -4.48
CA PHE A 40 -13.71 -1.54 -3.55
C PHE A 40 -12.66 -2.62 -3.31
N TRP A 41 -13.11 -3.86 -3.10
CA TRP A 41 -12.22 -5.00 -2.91
C TRP A 41 -11.31 -5.24 -4.11
N SER A 42 -11.89 -5.24 -5.31
CA SER A 42 -11.14 -5.42 -6.56
C SER A 42 -10.11 -4.32 -6.77
N GLU A 43 -10.45 -3.07 -6.44
CA GLU A 43 -9.52 -1.94 -6.52
C GLU A 43 -8.39 -2.06 -5.49
N LEU A 44 -8.71 -2.41 -4.24
CA LEU A 44 -7.72 -2.64 -3.18
C LEU A 44 -6.71 -3.72 -3.57
N GLN A 45 -7.17 -4.85 -4.11
CA GLN A 45 -6.30 -5.93 -4.60
C GLN A 45 -5.40 -5.48 -5.74
N LEU A 46 -5.95 -4.71 -6.69
CA LEU A 46 -5.21 -4.20 -7.84
C LEU A 46 -4.08 -3.27 -7.38
N LYS A 47 -4.37 -2.32 -6.49
CA LYS A 47 -3.36 -1.40 -5.91
C LYS A 47 -2.30 -2.15 -5.12
N THR A 48 -2.72 -3.10 -4.28
CA THR A 48 -1.80 -3.93 -3.47
C THR A 48 -0.83 -4.69 -4.38
N THR A 49 -1.30 -5.21 -5.51
CA THR A 49 -0.46 -5.89 -6.51
C THR A 49 0.56 -4.94 -7.13
N PHE A 50 0.15 -3.74 -7.53
CA PHE A 50 1.09 -2.74 -8.07
C PHE A 50 2.14 -2.32 -7.04
N LEU A 51 1.71 -2.08 -5.80
CA LEU A 51 2.63 -1.79 -4.68
C LEU A 51 3.64 -2.91 -4.50
N TYR A 52 3.21 -4.18 -4.53
CA TYR A 52 4.12 -5.32 -4.35
C TYR A 52 5.20 -5.37 -5.43
N ILE A 53 4.79 -5.19 -6.69
CA ILE A 53 5.70 -5.22 -7.83
C ILE A 53 6.72 -4.06 -7.74
N ASP A 54 6.24 -2.85 -7.51
CA ASP A 54 7.10 -1.67 -7.50
C ASP A 54 7.99 -1.61 -6.24
N LEU A 55 7.50 -1.97 -5.07
CA LEU A 55 8.32 -2.03 -3.84
C LEU A 55 9.39 -3.11 -3.95
N SER A 56 9.06 -4.30 -4.47
CA SER A 56 10.04 -5.35 -4.73
C SER A 56 11.18 -4.88 -5.65
N ARG A 57 10.85 -4.10 -6.68
CA ARG A 57 11.84 -3.50 -7.59
C ARG A 57 12.71 -2.45 -6.90
N VAL A 58 12.11 -1.58 -6.10
CA VAL A 58 12.85 -0.55 -5.35
C VAL A 58 13.79 -1.18 -4.32
N ILE A 59 13.32 -2.19 -3.57
CA ILE A 59 14.12 -2.94 -2.59
C ILE A 59 15.31 -3.62 -3.27
N SER A 60 15.04 -4.39 -4.33
CA SER A 60 16.09 -5.16 -5.03
C SER A 60 17.14 -4.29 -5.72
N SER A 61 16.80 -3.03 -6.00
CA SER A 61 17.72 -2.06 -6.62
C SER A 61 18.43 -1.15 -5.62
N SER A 62 18.21 -1.34 -4.30
CA SER A 62 18.90 -0.56 -3.27
C SER A 62 20.36 -1.03 -3.14
N GLU A 63 21.30 -0.11 -3.37
CA GLU A 63 22.74 -0.36 -3.22
C GLU A 63 23.20 -0.40 -1.75
N SER A 64 22.43 0.23 -0.85
CA SER A 64 22.69 0.21 0.59
C SER A 64 21.95 -0.95 1.24
N ASP A 65 22.68 -1.84 1.91
CA ASP A 65 22.13 -2.96 2.66
C ASP A 65 21.23 -2.49 3.81
N GLU A 66 21.67 -1.49 4.58
CA GLU A 66 20.88 -0.89 5.66
C GLU A 66 19.55 -0.34 5.13
N ARG A 67 19.59 0.40 4.01
CA ARG A 67 18.39 0.96 3.38
C ARG A 67 17.47 -0.15 2.86
N ARG A 68 18.05 -1.19 2.24
CA ARG A 68 17.34 -2.36 1.73
C ARG A 68 16.61 -3.10 2.85
N GLU A 69 17.28 -3.34 3.97
CA GLU A 69 16.70 -3.98 5.16
C GLU A 69 15.59 -3.14 5.78
N ALA A 70 15.82 -1.84 5.97
CA ALA A 70 14.81 -0.92 6.52
C ALA A 70 13.55 -0.87 5.64
N LEU A 71 13.72 -0.74 4.32
CA LEU A 71 12.59 -0.73 3.39
C LEU A 71 11.87 -2.08 3.34
N THR A 72 12.60 -3.19 3.45
CA THR A 72 12.03 -4.53 3.51
C THR A 72 11.15 -4.69 4.75
N LEU A 73 11.61 -4.21 5.92
CA LEU A 73 10.83 -4.26 7.15
C LEU A 73 9.54 -3.43 7.05
N LEU A 74 9.63 -2.19 6.56
CA LEU A 74 8.46 -1.33 6.35
C LEU A 74 7.48 -1.95 5.34
N THR A 75 7.99 -2.55 4.28
CA THR A 75 7.18 -3.21 3.24
C THR A 75 6.47 -4.44 3.79
N ASN A 76 7.17 -5.27 4.57
CA ASN A 76 6.54 -6.44 5.21
C ASN A 76 5.44 -6.01 6.20
N LYS A 77 5.68 -4.95 6.98
CA LYS A 77 4.67 -4.38 7.88
C LYS A 77 3.44 -3.89 7.11
N LEU A 78 3.64 -3.20 5.98
CA LEU A 78 2.54 -2.78 5.11
C LEU A 78 1.73 -3.97 4.59
N PHE A 79 2.39 -4.99 4.03
CA PHE A 79 1.67 -6.15 3.47
C PHE A 79 0.95 -6.98 4.53
N TYR A 80 1.51 -7.09 5.73
CA TYR A 80 0.81 -7.69 6.86
C TYR A 80 -0.53 -6.99 7.13
N PHE A 81 -0.55 -5.65 7.23
CA PHE A 81 -1.79 -4.93 7.48
C PHE A 81 -2.76 -4.91 6.29
N LEU A 82 -2.26 -4.98 5.05
CA LEU A 82 -3.13 -5.15 3.87
C LEU A 82 -3.79 -6.54 3.83
N GLU A 83 -3.11 -7.57 4.33
CA GLU A 83 -3.69 -8.91 4.52
C GLU A 83 -4.74 -8.91 5.64
N GLU A 84 -4.46 -8.28 6.78
CA GLU A 84 -5.47 -8.10 7.85
C GLU A 84 -6.68 -7.30 7.37
N LEU A 85 -6.47 -6.27 6.55
CA LEU A 85 -7.56 -5.50 5.93
C LEU A 85 -8.39 -6.37 4.97
N THR A 86 -7.74 -7.21 4.17
CA THR A 86 -8.40 -8.19 3.30
C THR A 86 -9.31 -9.12 4.11
N ASP A 87 -8.79 -9.68 5.19
CA ASP A 87 -9.53 -10.58 6.07
C ASP A 87 -10.69 -9.84 6.75
N ALA A 88 -10.48 -8.60 7.17
CA ALA A 88 -11.52 -7.77 7.76
C ALA A 88 -12.67 -7.48 6.78
N VAL A 89 -12.35 -7.12 5.53
CA VAL A 89 -13.36 -6.91 4.47
C VAL A 89 -14.16 -8.20 4.23
N THR A 90 -13.49 -9.34 4.10
CA THR A 90 -14.17 -10.63 3.85
C THR A 90 -15.06 -11.08 5.01
N SER A 91 -14.73 -10.67 6.24
CA SER A 91 -15.56 -10.94 7.43
C SER A 91 -16.86 -10.11 7.50
N GLY A 92 -16.96 -9.03 6.70
CA GLY A 92 -18.10 -8.10 6.71
C GLY A 92 -18.18 -7.18 7.93
N SER A 93 -17.16 -7.18 8.81
CA SER A 93 -17.15 -6.38 10.03
C SER A 93 -16.63 -4.96 9.79
N VAL A 94 -17.54 -4.00 9.58
CA VAL A 94 -17.20 -2.59 9.31
C VAL A 94 -16.24 -1.99 10.34
N SER A 95 -16.44 -2.26 11.63
CA SER A 95 -15.57 -1.73 12.70
C SER A 95 -14.16 -2.31 12.63
N PHE A 96 -14.04 -3.60 12.27
CA PHE A 96 -12.75 -4.25 12.15
C PHE A 96 -12.03 -3.79 10.87
N THR A 97 -12.76 -3.67 9.76
CA THR A 97 -12.22 -3.14 8.51
C THR A 97 -11.64 -1.73 8.70
N LYS A 98 -12.32 -0.86 9.45
CA LYS A 98 -11.81 0.50 9.76
C LYS A 98 -10.52 0.47 10.57
N LEU A 99 -10.42 -0.43 11.54
CA LEU A 99 -9.20 -0.60 12.34
C LEU A 99 -8.03 -1.04 11.44
N CYS A 100 -8.21 -2.12 10.68
CA CYS A 100 -7.19 -2.64 9.78
C CYS A 100 -6.81 -1.64 8.69
N TYR A 101 -7.78 -0.86 8.19
CA TYR A 101 -7.52 0.22 7.24
C TYR A 101 -6.62 1.29 7.85
N GLY A 102 -6.89 1.72 9.07
CA GLY A 102 -6.05 2.71 9.77
C GLY A 102 -4.60 2.22 9.94
N ASP A 103 -4.41 0.96 10.30
CA ASP A 103 -3.08 0.35 10.44
C ASP A 103 -2.34 0.25 9.09
N ALA A 104 -3.03 -0.20 8.04
CA ALA A 104 -2.49 -0.27 6.69
C ALA A 104 -2.13 1.12 6.14
N ALA A 105 -3.01 2.10 6.33
CA ALA A 105 -2.80 3.49 5.94
C ALA A 105 -1.57 4.09 6.64
N GLN A 106 -1.40 3.84 7.94
CA GLN A 106 -0.24 4.30 8.68
C GLN A 106 1.06 3.65 8.17
N ALA A 107 1.07 2.35 7.94
CA ALA A 107 2.22 1.66 7.37
C ALA A 107 2.56 2.17 5.95
N LEU A 108 1.55 2.47 5.13
CA LEU A 108 1.73 3.03 3.80
C LEU A 108 2.37 4.42 3.84
N ARG A 109 1.96 5.28 4.79
CA ARG A 109 2.58 6.59 5.02
C ARG A 109 4.05 6.45 5.42
N GLU A 110 4.40 5.48 6.25
CA GLU A 110 5.80 5.21 6.64
C GLU A 110 6.65 4.81 5.43
N VAL A 111 6.14 3.93 4.57
CA VAL A 111 6.81 3.53 3.31
C VAL A 111 7.01 4.75 2.40
N VAL A 112 5.97 5.56 2.18
CA VAL A 112 6.05 6.74 1.32
C VAL A 112 7.03 7.77 1.87
N ALA A 113 7.03 8.00 3.19
CA ALA A 113 7.97 8.90 3.85
C ALA A 113 9.42 8.42 3.70
N PHE A 114 9.67 7.11 3.81
CA PHE A 114 11.00 6.53 3.60
C PHE A 114 11.50 6.68 2.14
N LEU A 115 10.58 6.67 1.17
CA LEU A 115 10.88 6.86 -0.25
C LEU A 115 10.94 8.34 -0.67
N ALA A 116 10.62 9.27 0.23
CA ALA A 116 10.79 10.69 -0.04
C ALA A 116 12.29 11.04 -0.18
N PRO A 117 12.64 12.05 -0.98
CA PRO A 117 14.00 12.58 -1.00
C PRO A 117 14.42 13.02 0.42
N PRO A 118 15.70 12.87 0.81
CA PRO A 118 16.19 13.46 2.04
C PRO A 118 15.95 14.97 2.04
N GLN A 119 15.51 15.53 3.17
CA GLN A 119 15.37 16.97 3.37
C GLN A 119 16.72 17.65 3.58
#